data_AF-A0A3D2P2V0-F1
#
_entry.id   AF-A0A3D2P2V0-F1
#
_cell.length_a   1.000
_cell.length_b   1.000
_cell.length_c   1.000
_cell.angle_alpha   90.00
_cell.angle_beta   90.00
_cell.angle_gamma   90.00
#
_symmetry.space_group_name_H-M   'P 1'
#
loop_
_entity.id
_entity.type
_entity.pdbx_description
1 polymer ?
#
loop_
_entity_poly.entity_id
_entity_poly.type
_entity_poly.pdbx_seq_one_letter_code
_entity_poly.pdbx_strand_id
1 'polypeptide(L)'
;MKYLVGALLMGLLAACAPMKLADFKKSEPTFDLFEYFDGTTKAYGLFEDRFGKIKRQFTVTIEGKVSGDTLTLDEDFVYDDGELQNRVWTITRLGDGSYEGVAADVIGKAKGGESGNALNWSYDLALTIGGREIEMHFDDWMFRQSDDVVLNRATVSKFGITLGSVTLAFVRQK
;
A
#
# COMPACT_ATOMS: atom_id res chain seq x y z
N MET A 1 -27.86 -50.93 3.07
CA MET A 1 -27.59 -49.48 3.15
C MET A 1 -26.98 -49.02 1.82
N LYS A 2 -27.29 -47.89 1.16
CA LYS A 2 -28.32 -46.83 1.33
C LYS A 2 -28.44 -46.14 2.70
N TYR A 3 -28.70 -44.83 2.69
CA TYR A 3 -28.76 -43.92 3.85
C TYR A 3 -27.42 -43.75 4.59
N LEU A 4 -26.55 -42.92 4.01
CA LEU A 4 -25.69 -41.96 4.74
C LEU A 4 -25.16 -40.92 3.74
N VAL A 5 -26.10 -40.32 3.01
CA VAL A 5 -25.88 -39.08 2.26
C VAL A 5 -26.15 -37.92 3.22
N GLY A 6 -25.25 -36.94 3.27
CA GLY A 6 -25.57 -35.59 3.76
C GLY A 6 -25.47 -35.38 5.29
N ALA A 7 -24.23 -35.32 5.80
CA ALA A 7 -23.91 -34.52 6.97
C ALA A 7 -22.42 -34.11 6.92
N LEU A 8 -22.09 -32.94 7.50
CA LEU A 8 -20.72 -32.46 7.75
C LEU A 8 -19.84 -32.07 6.53
N LEU A 9 -20.35 -31.17 5.68
CA LEU A 9 -19.50 -30.17 4.99
C LEU A 9 -19.87 -28.71 5.36
N MET A 10 -20.52 -28.52 6.51
CA MET A 10 -20.68 -27.21 7.16
C MET A 10 -19.65 -27.08 8.30
N GLY A 11 -18.48 -26.54 7.96
CA GLY A 11 -17.43 -26.28 8.93
C GLY A 11 -16.32 -25.44 8.33
N LEU A 12 -16.09 -24.26 8.91
CA LEU A 12 -14.91 -23.42 8.68
C LEU A 12 -14.76 -22.80 7.28
N LEU A 13 -15.83 -22.15 6.78
CA LEU A 13 -15.61 -20.83 6.17
C LEU A 13 -15.24 -19.86 7.31
N ALA A 14 -13.99 -19.95 7.77
CA ALA A 14 -13.38 -18.91 8.57
C ALA A 14 -13.18 -17.71 7.64
N ALA A 15 -14.22 -16.88 7.53
CA ALA A 15 -14.12 -15.62 6.81
C ALA A 15 -13.03 -14.80 7.51
N CYS A 16 -11.86 -14.67 6.88
CA CYS A 16 -10.83 -13.76 7.33
C CYS A 16 -11.47 -12.37 7.42
N ALA A 17 -11.65 -11.88 8.64
CA ALA A 17 -12.09 -10.52 8.83
C ALA A 17 -11.06 -9.61 8.15
N PRO A 18 -11.49 -8.61 7.36
CA PRO A 18 -10.55 -7.65 6.80
C PRO A 18 -9.84 -6.92 7.95
N MET A 19 -8.56 -6.66 7.75
CA MET A 19 -7.68 -6.00 8.70
C MET A 19 -8.20 -4.60 9.05
N LYS A 20 -8.06 -4.17 10.32
CA LYS A 20 -8.53 -2.86 10.77
C LYS A 20 -7.45 -2.15 11.57
N LEU A 21 -7.33 -0.83 11.37
CA LEU A 21 -6.38 0.01 12.12
C LEU A 21 -6.54 -0.13 13.64
N ALA A 22 -7.78 -0.29 14.12
CA ALA A 22 -8.07 -0.50 15.54
C ALA A 22 -7.36 -1.72 16.17
N ASP A 23 -7.03 -2.75 15.37
CA ASP A 23 -6.36 -3.97 15.83
C ASP A 23 -4.91 -3.68 16.26
N PHE A 24 -4.29 -2.62 15.71
CA PHE A 24 -2.88 -2.23 15.93
C PHE A 24 -2.70 -1.18 17.03
N LYS A 25 -3.76 -0.73 17.71
CA LYS A 25 -3.73 0.41 18.67
C LYS A 25 -2.72 0.28 19.83
N LYS A 26 -2.17 -0.92 20.09
CA LYS A 26 -1.17 -1.19 21.14
C LYS A 26 0.19 -1.63 20.58
N SER A 27 0.38 -1.55 19.27
CA SER A 27 1.59 -1.97 18.58
C SER A 27 2.59 -0.83 18.53
N GLU A 28 3.85 -1.15 18.79
CA GLU A 28 4.99 -0.23 18.80
C GLU A 28 6.07 -0.72 17.80
N PRO A 29 6.93 0.16 17.26
CA PRO A 29 6.94 1.62 17.44
C PRO A 29 5.78 2.29 16.69
N THR A 30 5.19 3.35 17.25
CA THR A 30 4.14 4.12 16.57
C THR A 30 4.57 4.65 15.20
N PHE A 31 3.66 4.59 14.24
CA PHE A 31 3.79 5.18 12.91
C PHE A 31 3.29 6.63 12.96
N ASP A 32 4.11 7.58 12.54
CA ASP A 32 3.66 8.90 12.06
C ASP A 32 4.13 9.02 10.61
N LEU A 33 3.18 9.09 9.68
CA LEU A 33 3.46 9.18 8.24
C LEU A 33 4.40 10.35 7.88
N PHE A 34 4.23 11.49 8.55
CA PHE A 34 4.98 12.70 8.22
C PHE A 34 6.39 12.64 8.78
N GLU A 35 6.58 12.13 10.00
CA GLU A 35 7.91 11.95 10.61
C GLU A 35 8.76 10.95 9.84
N TYR A 36 8.18 9.82 9.43
CA TYR A 36 8.93 8.74 8.77
C TYR A 36 9.43 9.15 7.38
N PHE A 37 8.60 9.87 6.62
CA PHE A 37 8.92 10.26 5.24
C PHE A 37 9.47 11.69 5.09
N ASP A 38 9.70 12.47 6.15
CA ASP A 38 10.41 13.76 6.01
C ASP A 38 11.91 13.51 5.72
N GLY A 39 12.38 13.98 4.56
CA GLY A 39 13.70 13.69 4.00
C GLY A 39 13.73 12.49 3.05
N THR A 40 14.93 11.97 2.81
CA THR A 40 15.17 10.94 1.78
C THR A 40 14.86 9.52 2.28
N THR A 41 14.01 8.80 1.57
CA THR A 41 13.71 7.38 1.80
C THR A 41 13.99 6.58 0.53
N LYS A 42 14.52 5.35 0.67
CA LYS A 42 14.62 4.39 -0.44
C LYS A 42 13.67 3.23 -0.24
N ALA A 43 13.07 2.76 -1.32
CA ALA A 43 12.26 1.56 -1.30
C ALA A 43 12.79 0.49 -2.25
N TYR A 44 12.56 -0.76 -1.87
CA TYR A 44 12.90 -1.96 -2.66
C TYR A 44 11.66 -2.84 -2.74
N GLY A 45 11.15 -3.11 -3.94
CA GLY A 45 9.85 -3.71 -4.12
C GLY A 45 9.74 -4.68 -5.28
N LEU A 46 8.66 -5.47 -5.24
CA LEU A 46 8.27 -6.40 -6.29
C LEU A 46 6.75 -6.39 -6.48
N PHE A 47 6.32 -6.67 -7.71
CA PHE A 47 4.94 -7.01 -8.04
C PHE A 47 4.82 -8.51 -8.29
N GLU A 48 3.89 -9.14 -7.61
CA GLU A 48 3.50 -10.54 -7.78
C GLU A 48 2.08 -10.63 -8.37
N ASP A 49 1.87 -11.44 -9.40
CA ASP A 49 0.51 -11.70 -9.91
C ASP A 49 -0.28 -12.66 -9.01
N ARG A 50 -1.59 -12.76 -9.21
CA ARG A 50 -2.49 -13.66 -8.45
C ARG A 50 -2.12 -15.16 -8.48
N PHE A 51 -1.11 -15.57 -9.26
CA PHE A 51 -0.62 -16.95 -9.33
C PHE A 51 0.71 -17.14 -8.59
N GLY A 52 1.20 -16.13 -7.87
CA GLY A 52 2.48 -16.19 -7.16
C GLY A 52 3.69 -15.96 -8.07
N LYS A 53 3.50 -15.41 -9.27
CA LYS A 53 4.61 -15.13 -10.19
C LYS A 53 5.06 -13.68 -10.07
N ILE A 54 6.34 -13.49 -9.73
CA ILE A 54 7.01 -12.19 -9.83
C ILE A 54 6.95 -11.70 -11.28
N LYS A 55 6.40 -10.50 -11.47
CA LYS A 55 6.23 -9.86 -12.79
C LYS A 55 7.22 -8.76 -13.06
N ARG A 56 7.58 -8.02 -12.01
CA ARG A 56 8.43 -6.82 -12.06
C ARG A 56 9.05 -6.60 -10.69
N GLN A 57 10.27 -6.11 -10.66
CA GLN A 57 10.94 -5.60 -9.46
C GLN A 57 11.28 -4.13 -9.68
N PHE A 58 11.42 -3.38 -8.60
CA PHE A 58 11.72 -1.96 -8.68
C PHE A 58 12.43 -1.45 -7.44
N THR A 59 13.13 -0.35 -7.61
CA THR A 59 13.57 0.51 -6.51
C THR A 59 12.89 1.87 -6.64
N VAL A 60 12.72 2.55 -5.52
CA VAL A 60 12.20 3.93 -5.47
C VAL A 60 13.17 4.77 -4.66
N THR A 61 13.47 5.99 -5.13
CA THR A 61 14.01 7.05 -4.27
C THR A 61 12.89 8.05 -4.03
N ILE A 62 12.64 8.40 -2.77
CA ILE A 62 11.54 9.26 -2.35
C ILE A 62 12.16 10.44 -1.62
N GLU A 63 12.00 11.64 -2.17
CA GLU A 63 12.33 12.88 -1.49
C GLU A 63 11.06 13.45 -0.88
N GLY A 64 10.92 13.27 0.44
CA GLY A 64 9.76 13.77 1.18
C GLY A 64 10.03 15.11 1.84
N LYS A 65 8.99 15.95 1.92
CA LYS A 65 9.06 17.28 2.52
C LYS A 65 7.77 17.63 3.24
N VAL A 66 7.86 17.90 4.54
CA VAL A 66 6.75 18.43 5.34
C VAL A 66 6.68 19.96 5.25
N SER A 67 5.46 20.50 5.15
CA SER A 67 5.15 21.93 5.16
C SER A 67 3.79 22.16 5.84
N GLY A 68 3.80 22.25 7.18
CA GLY A 68 2.56 22.31 7.97
C GLY A 68 1.81 20.98 7.89
N ASP A 69 0.51 21.02 7.60
CA ASP A 69 -0.34 19.84 7.47
C ASP A 69 -0.22 19.14 6.09
N THR A 70 0.75 19.53 5.26
CA THR A 70 1.03 18.93 3.95
C THR A 70 2.38 18.23 3.92
N LEU A 71 2.39 16.97 3.47
CA LEU A 71 3.56 16.18 3.11
C LEU A 71 3.59 16.04 1.58
N THR A 72 4.68 16.45 0.94
CA THR A 72 4.93 16.16 -0.48
C THR A 72 5.95 15.03 -0.57
N LEU A 73 5.68 14.01 -1.39
CA LEU A 73 6.63 12.93 -1.70
C LEU A 73 6.91 12.95 -3.19
N ASP A 74 8.15 13.16 -3.59
CA ASP A 74 8.62 13.05 -4.98
C ASP A 74 9.26 11.66 -5.15
N GLU A 75 8.56 10.76 -5.84
CA GLU A 75 8.90 9.33 -5.95
C GLU A 75 9.48 8.98 -7.34
N ASP A 76 10.79 8.73 -7.40
CA ASP A 76 11.49 8.26 -8.61
C ASP A 76 11.65 6.73 -8.59
N PHE A 77 10.89 6.05 -9.45
CA PHE A 77 10.91 4.60 -9.66
C PHE A 77 11.90 4.19 -10.74
N VAL A 78 12.66 3.14 -10.47
CA VAL A 78 13.51 2.42 -11.44
C VAL A 78 13.06 0.96 -11.47
N TYR A 79 12.58 0.49 -12.62
CA TYR A 79 12.13 -0.89 -12.82
C TYR A 79 13.26 -1.81 -13.32
N ASP A 80 13.09 -3.13 -13.13
CA ASP A 80 14.08 -4.14 -13.54
C ASP A 80 14.24 -4.33 -15.05
N ASP A 81 13.32 -3.81 -15.85
CA ASP A 81 13.42 -3.66 -17.31
C ASP A 81 14.05 -2.32 -17.76
N GLY A 82 14.40 -1.44 -16.82
CA GLY A 82 14.99 -0.12 -17.07
C GLY A 82 13.98 0.98 -17.37
N GLU A 83 12.68 0.73 -17.27
CA GLU A 83 11.67 1.80 -17.28
C GLU A 83 11.85 2.72 -16.07
N LEU A 84 11.61 4.02 -16.30
CA LEU A 84 11.61 5.05 -15.28
C LEU A 84 10.21 5.64 -15.16
N GLN A 85 9.73 5.82 -13.94
CA GLN A 85 8.47 6.50 -13.65
C GLN A 85 8.70 7.47 -12.49
N ASN A 86 8.10 8.65 -12.55
CA ASN A 86 8.03 9.58 -11.44
C ASN A 86 6.57 9.71 -10.97
N ARG A 87 6.34 9.82 -9.66
CA ARG A 87 5.05 10.18 -9.07
C ARG A 87 5.27 11.20 -7.96
N VAL A 88 4.54 12.31 -8.01
CA VAL A 88 4.51 13.28 -6.90
C VAL A 88 3.19 13.15 -6.14
N TRP A 89 3.26 12.70 -4.89
CA TRP A 89 2.13 12.76 -3.96
C TRP A 89 2.09 14.10 -3.23
N THR A 90 0.89 14.63 -3.05
CA THR A 90 0.59 15.67 -2.07
C THR A 90 -0.42 15.10 -1.07
N ILE A 91 0.02 14.89 0.16
CA ILE A 91 -0.75 14.28 1.26
C ILE A 91 -1.08 15.35 2.28
N THR A 92 -2.35 15.46 2.65
CA THR A 92 -2.86 16.40 3.65
C THR A 92 -3.32 15.64 4.89
N ARG A 93 -2.89 16.09 6.06
CA ARG A 93 -3.39 15.63 7.36
C ARG A 93 -4.78 16.25 7.59
N LEU A 94 -5.80 15.41 7.76
CA LEU A 94 -7.17 15.86 8.01
C LEU A 94 -7.57 15.80 9.49
N GLY A 95 -6.90 14.92 10.24
CA GLY A 95 -7.58 14.13 11.25
C GLY A 95 -7.60 14.70 12.68
N ASP A 96 -7.74 13.92 13.76
CA ASP A 96 -8.17 12.53 13.97
C ASP A 96 -7.30 11.33 13.53
N GLY A 97 -6.10 11.55 12.97
CA GLY A 97 -5.25 10.46 12.47
C GLY A 97 -5.63 9.94 11.07
N SER A 98 -6.57 10.59 10.38
CA SER A 98 -6.84 10.38 8.96
C SER A 98 -6.08 11.33 8.02
N TYR A 99 -5.92 10.87 6.79
CA TYR A 99 -5.15 11.49 5.72
C TYR A 99 -5.91 11.46 4.39
N GLU A 100 -5.59 12.41 3.52
CA GLU A 100 -6.04 12.44 2.13
C GLU A 100 -4.88 12.76 1.20
N GLY A 101 -4.77 12.07 0.07
CA GLY A 101 -3.70 12.27 -0.90
C GLY A 101 -4.18 12.47 -2.33
N VAL A 102 -3.38 13.20 -3.11
CA VAL A 102 -3.55 13.33 -4.56
C VAL A 102 -2.20 13.14 -5.25
N ALA A 103 -2.23 12.58 -6.46
CA ALA A 103 -1.11 12.50 -7.40
C ALA A 103 -1.68 12.56 -8.83
N ALA A 104 -0.82 12.77 -9.83
CA ALA A 104 -1.25 13.01 -11.22
C ALA A 104 -2.00 11.84 -11.88
N ASP A 105 -1.74 10.61 -11.44
CA ASP A 105 -2.34 9.36 -11.94
C ASP A 105 -3.41 8.76 -11.01
N VAL A 106 -3.72 9.44 -9.90
CA VAL A 106 -4.74 9.02 -8.93
C VAL A 106 -6.11 9.54 -9.35
N ILE A 107 -7.08 8.65 -9.41
CA ILE A 107 -8.47 9.00 -9.73
C ILE A 107 -9.16 9.49 -8.45
N GLY A 108 -9.44 10.79 -8.41
CA GLY A 108 -10.04 11.42 -7.25
C GLY A 108 -9.03 11.68 -6.14
N LYS A 109 -9.18 11.00 -5.00
CA LYS A 109 -8.44 11.27 -3.76
C LYS A 109 -8.16 9.97 -3.01
N ALA A 110 -6.89 9.69 -2.74
CA ALA A 110 -6.47 8.65 -1.83
C ALA A 110 -6.94 8.95 -0.40
N LYS A 111 -7.22 7.90 0.37
CA LYS A 111 -7.64 7.96 1.77
C LYS A 111 -6.71 7.10 2.61
N GLY A 112 -6.35 7.58 3.79
CA GLY A 112 -5.61 6.75 4.73
C GLY A 112 -5.81 7.13 6.18
N GLY A 113 -5.18 6.34 7.04
CA GLY A 113 -5.12 6.58 8.47
C GLY A 113 -4.14 5.64 9.16
N GLU A 114 -3.74 5.99 10.38
CA GLU A 114 -2.74 5.25 11.16
C GLU A 114 -3.24 4.88 12.56
N SER A 115 -2.64 3.85 13.15
CA SER A 115 -2.95 3.38 14.51
C SER A 115 -1.85 2.45 15.01
N GLY A 116 -1.20 2.81 16.13
CA GLY A 116 0.00 2.11 16.60
C GLY A 116 1.06 2.10 15.51
N ASN A 117 1.64 0.94 15.21
CA ASN A 117 2.67 0.78 14.19
C ASN A 117 2.15 0.61 12.75
N ALA A 118 0.83 0.70 12.51
CA ALA A 118 0.21 0.41 11.22
C ALA A 118 -0.41 1.65 10.57
N LEU A 119 -0.28 1.74 9.24
CA LEU A 119 -0.96 2.71 8.40
C LEU A 119 -1.64 1.99 7.23
N ASN A 120 -2.85 2.40 6.90
CA ASN A 120 -3.59 1.94 5.72
C ASN A 120 -3.78 3.10 4.75
N TRP A 121 -3.63 2.82 3.46
CA TRP A 121 -3.72 3.80 2.37
C TRP A 121 -4.44 3.18 1.16
N SER A 122 -5.54 3.77 0.74
CA SER A 122 -6.45 3.22 -0.28
C SER A 122 -6.76 4.25 -1.35
N TYR A 123 -6.64 3.87 -2.62
CA TYR A 123 -6.75 4.76 -3.76
C TYR A 123 -7.01 4.00 -5.07
N ASP A 124 -7.55 4.70 -6.06
CA ASP A 124 -7.72 4.20 -7.43
C ASP A 124 -6.69 4.88 -8.34
N LEU A 125 -6.03 4.11 -9.20
CA LEU A 125 -4.92 4.58 -10.04
C LEU A 125 -5.10 4.17 -11.51
N ALA A 126 -4.82 5.12 -12.41
CA ALA A 126 -4.92 4.94 -13.85
C ALA A 126 -3.62 4.35 -14.42
N LEU A 127 -3.57 3.03 -14.65
CA LEU A 127 -2.41 2.36 -15.26
C LEU A 127 -2.57 2.24 -16.78
N THR A 128 -1.58 2.70 -17.55
CA THR A 128 -1.52 2.43 -18.99
C THR A 128 -0.90 1.06 -19.25
N ILE A 129 -1.72 0.08 -19.64
CA ILE A 129 -1.30 -1.30 -19.91
C ILE A 129 -1.63 -1.64 -21.37
N GLY A 130 -0.60 -1.90 -22.19
CA GLY A 130 -0.77 -2.22 -23.60
C GLY A 130 -1.45 -1.12 -24.42
N GLY A 131 -1.19 0.16 -24.09
CA GLY A 131 -1.79 1.32 -24.74
C GLY A 131 -3.25 1.59 -24.36
N ARG A 132 -3.76 0.95 -23.31
CA ARG A 132 -5.09 1.22 -22.75
C ARG A 132 -4.97 1.64 -21.29
N GLU A 133 -5.69 2.70 -20.93
CA GLU A 133 -5.82 3.11 -19.54
C GLU A 133 -6.75 2.13 -18.80
N ILE A 134 -6.28 1.63 -17.66
CA ILE A 134 -6.98 0.68 -16.80
C ILE A 134 -6.90 1.17 -15.37
N GLU A 135 -8.03 1.66 -14.86
CA GLU A 135 -8.25 1.91 -13.45
C GLU A 135 -8.04 0.63 -12.62
N MET A 136 -7.18 0.69 -11.60
CA MET A 136 -6.94 -0.36 -10.63
C MET A 136 -7.07 0.21 -9.22
N HIS A 137 -7.69 -0.56 -8.33
CA HIS A 137 -7.79 -0.23 -6.91
C HIS A 137 -6.59 -0.78 -6.15
N PHE A 138 -5.98 0.06 -5.32
CA PHE A 138 -4.89 -0.27 -4.40
C PHE A 138 -5.37 -0.15 -2.95
N ASP A 139 -5.09 -1.18 -2.16
CA ASP A 139 -5.23 -1.18 -0.70
C ASP A 139 -3.88 -1.54 -0.08
N ASP A 140 -3.19 -0.53 0.44
CA ASP A 140 -1.85 -0.61 0.99
C ASP A 140 -1.90 -0.70 2.52
N TRP A 141 -1.10 -1.62 3.07
CA TRP A 141 -0.86 -1.72 4.50
C TRP A 141 0.63 -1.58 4.79
N MET A 142 0.98 -0.54 5.53
CA MET A 142 2.33 -0.22 5.96
C MET A 142 2.50 -0.51 7.45
N PHE A 143 3.62 -1.14 7.83
CA PHE A 143 3.93 -1.52 9.20
C PHE A 143 5.33 -1.07 9.58
N ARG A 144 5.43 -0.14 10.52
CA ARG A 144 6.72 0.30 11.08
C ARG A 144 7.36 -0.85 11.85
N GLN A 145 8.60 -1.18 11.48
CA GLN A 145 9.43 -2.21 12.12
C GLN A 145 10.46 -1.57 13.05
N SER A 146 10.97 -0.40 12.70
CA SER A 146 11.96 0.38 13.45
C SER A 146 11.87 1.86 13.09
N ASP A 147 12.77 2.68 13.62
CA ASP A 147 12.90 4.09 13.26
C ASP A 147 13.19 4.29 11.76
N ASP A 148 13.98 3.36 11.18
CA ASP A 148 14.46 3.42 9.80
C ASP A 148 13.62 2.61 8.81
N VAL A 149 12.92 1.54 9.24
CA VAL A 149 12.32 0.54 8.35
C VAL A 149 10.80 0.42 8.49
N VAL A 150 10.10 0.50 7.36
CA VAL A 150 8.67 0.20 7.20
C VAL A 150 8.51 -0.88 6.13
N LEU A 151 7.66 -1.87 6.39
CA LEU A 151 7.24 -2.87 5.39
C LEU A 151 5.85 -2.50 4.85
N ASN A 152 5.67 -2.52 3.55
CA ASN A 152 4.38 -2.34 2.89
C ASN A 152 3.96 -3.62 2.14
N ARG A 153 2.65 -3.90 2.20
CA ARG A 153 1.97 -4.83 1.31
C ARG A 153 0.74 -4.14 0.69
N ALA A 154 0.74 -4.02 -0.63
CA ALA A 154 -0.40 -3.56 -1.42
C ALA A 154 -1.21 -4.74 -1.97
N THR A 155 -2.53 -4.65 -1.94
CA THR A 155 -3.41 -5.51 -2.74
C THR A 155 -3.88 -4.73 -3.97
N VAL A 156 -3.63 -5.24 -5.18
CA VAL A 156 -4.06 -4.61 -6.43
C VAL A 156 -5.27 -5.38 -6.97
N SER A 157 -6.39 -4.69 -7.20
CA SER A 157 -7.64 -5.32 -7.63
C SER A 157 -8.38 -4.52 -8.70
N LYS A 158 -9.30 -5.18 -9.41
CA LYS A 158 -10.24 -4.52 -10.33
C LYS A 158 -11.62 -5.13 -10.19
N PHE A 159 -12.65 -4.29 -10.03
CA PHE A 159 -14.04 -4.72 -9.79
C PHE A 159 -14.17 -5.77 -8.66
N GLY A 160 -13.40 -5.59 -7.57
CA GLY A 160 -13.35 -6.51 -6.43
C GLY A 160 -12.55 -7.81 -6.64
N ILE A 161 -11.91 -8.00 -7.81
CA ILE A 161 -11.10 -9.20 -8.10
C ILE A 161 -9.61 -8.86 -7.99
N THR A 162 -8.92 -9.43 -7.00
CA THR A 162 -7.46 -9.27 -6.79
C THR A 162 -6.67 -9.73 -8.02
N LEU A 163 -5.89 -8.85 -8.63
CA LEU A 163 -5.03 -9.12 -9.79
C LEU A 163 -3.60 -9.49 -9.41
N GLY A 164 -3.12 -8.96 -8.28
CA GLY A 164 -1.80 -9.22 -7.73
C GLY A 164 -1.58 -8.48 -6.42
N SER A 165 -0.34 -8.46 -5.95
CA SER A 165 0.08 -7.66 -4.81
C SER A 165 1.45 -7.04 -5.04
N VAL A 166 1.67 -5.87 -4.45
CA VAL A 166 3.00 -5.28 -4.31
C VAL A 166 3.51 -5.59 -2.90
N THR A 167 4.80 -5.87 -2.77
CA THR A 167 5.48 -5.89 -1.48
C THR A 167 6.74 -5.06 -1.61
N LEU A 168 6.95 -4.13 -0.68
CA LEU A 168 8.15 -3.29 -0.64
C LEU A 168 8.59 -3.00 0.78
N ALA A 169 9.90 -2.81 0.96
CA ALA A 169 10.49 -2.31 2.18
C ALA A 169 10.99 -0.88 1.95
N PHE A 170 10.51 0.06 2.76
CA PHE A 170 11.04 1.41 2.86
C PHE A 170 12.18 1.45 3.88
N VAL A 171 13.21 2.22 3.57
CA VAL A 171 14.42 2.40 4.39
C VAL A 171 14.82 3.88 4.33
N ARG A 172 14.69 4.58 5.47
CA ARG A 172 15.18 5.97 5.59
C ARG A 172 16.68 6.03 5.36
N GLN A 173 17.13 7.10 4.71
CA GLN A 173 18.55 7.40 4.57
C GLN A 173 19.00 8.30 5.74
N LYS A 174 20.28 8.21 6.12
CA LYS A 174 20.89 8.94 7.24
C LYS A 174 21.94 9.92 6.76
#